data_AF-A0A0G0XPA8-F1
#
_entry.id   AF-A0A0G0XPA8-F1
#
_cell.length_a   1.000
_cell.length_b   1.000
_cell.length_c   1.000
_cell.angle_alpha   90.00
_cell.angle_beta   90.00
_cell.angle_gamma   90.00
#
_symmetry.space_group_name_H-M   'P 1'
#
loop_
_entity.id
_entity.type
_entity.pdbx_description
1 polymer ?
#
loop_
_entity_poly.entity_id
_entity_poly.type
_entity_poly.pdbx_seq_one_letter_code
_entity_poly.pdbx_strand_id
1 'polypeptide(L)'
;MIYKYVFQFLTAAALSIIIETAVLILLYKYFKIGESRRKLIIAGILATGGTIPYVWYIFPVLSYTSYILYIIAAEIFAFVVEAFFYRIFLGLDYQRAFIFSFFCNLASFGAGWLILNSLFKLFS
;
A
#
# COMPACT_ATOMS: atom_id res chain seq x y z
N MET A 1 -10.02 11.38 21.02
CA MET A 1 -9.64 10.00 20.61
C MET A 1 -9.78 9.81 19.10
N ILE A 2 -10.95 10.07 18.51
CA ILE A 2 -11.22 9.92 17.07
C ILE A 2 -10.31 10.79 16.18
N TYR A 3 -10.15 12.09 16.48
CA TYR A 3 -9.31 12.98 15.67
C TYR A 3 -7.85 12.52 15.55
N LYS A 4 -7.27 11.97 16.62
CA LYS A 4 -5.91 11.42 16.61
C LYS A 4 -5.81 10.21 15.68
N TYR A 5 -6.80 9.33 15.73
CA TYR A 5 -6.86 8.15 14.87
C TYR A 5 -7.01 8.52 13.39
N VAL A 6 -7.90 9.45 13.06
CA VAL A 6 -8.07 9.97 11.70
C VAL A 6 -6.78 10.61 11.20
N PHE A 7 -6.09 11.40 12.03
CA PHE A 7 -4.81 12.00 11.66
C PHE A 7 -3.73 10.95 11.38
N GLN A 8 -3.64 9.90 12.20
CA GLN A 8 -2.75 8.76 11.97
C GLN A 8 -3.07 8.04 10.66
N PHE A 9 -4.35 7.78 10.40
CA PHE A 9 -4.83 7.19 9.15
C PHE A 9 -4.42 8.05 7.95
N LEU A 10 -4.71 9.36 7.96
CA LEU A 10 -4.38 10.25 6.85
C LEU A 10 -2.87 10.33 6.61
N THR A 11 -2.08 10.33 7.67
CA THR A 11 -0.61 10.32 7.59
C THR A 11 -0.11 9.02 6.96
N ALA A 12 -0.60 7.88 7.43
CA ALA A 12 -0.26 6.57 6.88
C ALA A 12 -0.70 6.43 5.42
N ALA A 13 -1.89 6.92 5.07
CA ALA A 13 -2.42 6.93 3.71
C ALA A 13 -1.55 7.77 2.78
N ALA A 14 -1.21 9.00 3.17
CA ALA A 14 -0.35 9.87 2.38
C ALA A 14 1.04 9.26 2.17
N LEU A 15 1.66 8.71 3.22
CA LEU A 15 2.97 8.06 3.13
C LEU A 15 2.93 6.84 2.21
N SER A 16 1.93 5.97 2.36
CA SER A 16 1.79 4.76 1.53
C SER A 16 1.59 5.13 0.06
N ILE A 17 0.71 6.08 -0.24
CA ILE A 17 0.51 6.58 -1.62
C ILE A 17 1.81 7.10 -2.22
N ILE A 18 2.58 7.90 -1.47
CA ILE A 18 3.85 8.47 -1.97
C ILE A 18 4.85 7.35 -2.26
N ILE A 19 5.04 6.42 -1.32
CA ILE A 19 6.03 5.35 -1.42
C ILE A 19 5.66 4.39 -2.56
N GLU A 20 4.41 3.92 -2.59
CA GLU A 20 3.95 2.98 -3.59
C GLU A 20 3.93 3.59 -4.99
N THR A 21 3.53 4.86 -5.12
CA THR A 21 3.61 5.56 -6.41
C THR A 21 5.06 5.69 -6.89
N ALA A 22 6.00 5.98 -5.98
CA ALA A 22 7.41 6.05 -6.34
C ALA A 22 7.95 4.68 -6.79
N VAL A 23 7.63 3.61 -6.05
CA VAL A 23 8.02 2.24 -6.40
C VAL A 23 7.41 1.83 -7.75
N LEU A 24 6.13 2.12 -7.97
CA LEU A 24 5.44 1.85 -9.23
C LEU A 24 6.15 2.51 -10.41
N ILE A 25 6.51 3.80 -10.30
CA ILE A 25 7.25 4.53 -11.33
C ILE A 25 8.63 3.90 -11.58
N LEU A 26 9.34 3.51 -10.51
CA LEU A 26 10.65 2.86 -10.62
C LEU A 26 10.56 1.51 -11.32
N LEU A 27 9.53 0.71 -11.03
CA LEU A 27 9.30 -0.58 -11.68
C LEU A 27 8.96 -0.41 -13.17
N TYR A 28 8.10 0.55 -13.53
CA TYR A 28 7.83 0.87 -14.94
C TYR A 28 9.13 1.24 -15.68
N LYS A 29 10.00 2.04 -15.05
CA LYS A 29 11.31 2.39 -15.60
C LYS A 29 12.23 1.17 -15.71
N TYR A 30 12.27 0.31 -14.71
CA TYR A 30 13.12 -0.88 -14.67
C TYR A 30 12.73 -1.91 -15.75
N PHE A 31 11.43 -2.19 -15.88
CA PHE A 31 10.89 -3.10 -16.90
C PHE A 31 10.77 -2.47 -18.29
N LYS A 32 11.18 -1.20 -18.46
CA LYS A 32 11.12 -0.43 -19.72
C LYS A 32 9.72 -0.41 -20.33
N ILE A 33 8.68 -0.36 -19.49
CA ILE A 33 7.30 -0.31 -19.93
C ILE A 33 6.95 1.15 -20.24
N GLY A 34 6.45 1.41 -21.46
CA GLY A 34 6.01 2.74 -21.87
C GLY A 34 4.64 3.08 -21.28
N GLU A 35 4.59 4.07 -20.39
CA GLU A 35 3.33 4.59 -19.85
C GLU A 35 3.49 6.05 -19.42
N SER A 36 2.42 6.83 -19.45
CA SER A 36 2.47 8.23 -19.05
C SER A 36 2.65 8.37 -17.54
N ARG A 37 3.56 9.27 -17.09
CA ARG A 37 3.79 9.55 -15.66
C ARG A 37 2.50 9.90 -14.93
N ARG A 38 1.61 10.66 -15.57
CA ARG A 38 0.31 11.05 -15.02
C ARG A 38 -0.56 9.81 -14.72
N LYS A 39 -0.62 8.83 -15.63
CA LYS A 39 -1.40 7.61 -15.42
C LYS A 39 -0.80 6.74 -14.31
N LEU A 40 0.53 6.68 -14.19
CA LEU A 40 1.19 5.99 -13.08
C LEU A 40 0.88 6.63 -11.71
N ILE A 41 0.92 7.97 -11.64
CA ILE A 41 0.56 8.69 -10.41
C ILE A 41 -0.89 8.43 -10.03
N ILE A 42 -1.82 8.51 -11.00
CA ILE A 42 -3.24 8.22 -10.75
C ILE A 42 -3.41 6.76 -10.30
N ALA A 43 -2.69 5.82 -10.92
CA ALA A 43 -2.77 4.42 -10.56
C ALA A 43 -2.30 4.16 -9.12
N GLY A 44 -1.18 4.75 -8.71
CA GLY A 44 -0.70 4.66 -7.32
C GLY A 44 -1.69 5.25 -6.33
N ILE A 45 -2.23 6.45 -6.60
CA ILE A 45 -3.22 7.09 -5.72
C ILE A 45 -4.50 6.23 -5.60
N LEU A 46 -5.04 5.74 -6.72
CA LEU A 46 -6.32 5.02 -6.72
C LEU A 46 -6.19 3.60 -6.15
N ALA A 47 -5.08 2.91 -6.43
CA ALA A 47 -4.84 1.57 -5.91
C ALA A 47 -4.71 1.61 -4.38
N THR A 48 -3.72 2.33 -3.87
CA THR A 48 -3.44 2.44 -2.43
C THR A 48 -4.57 3.17 -1.70
N GLY A 49 -5.10 4.26 -2.29
CA GLY A 49 -6.20 5.01 -1.71
C GLY A 49 -7.51 4.21 -1.64
N GLY A 50 -7.67 3.22 -2.53
CA GLY A 50 -8.78 2.30 -2.53
C GLY A 50 -8.66 1.18 -1.49
N THR A 51 -7.45 0.72 -1.18
CA THR A 51 -7.20 -0.40 -0.24
C THR A 51 -7.00 0.06 1.20
N ILE A 52 -6.30 1.18 1.43
CA ILE A 52 -5.92 1.62 2.78
C ILE A 52 -7.10 1.89 3.75
N PRO A 53 -8.27 2.40 3.32
CA PRO A 53 -9.41 2.56 4.23
C PRO A 53 -9.96 1.20 4.69
N TYR A 54 -9.89 0.16 3.86
CA TYR A 54 -10.33 -1.18 4.24
C TYR A 54 -9.37 -1.76 5.29
N VAL A 55 -8.06 -1.63 5.06
CA VAL A 55 -7.02 -2.05 6.01
C VAL A 55 -7.18 -1.36 7.36
N TRP A 56 -7.49 -0.06 7.40
CA TRP A 56 -7.62 0.69 8.65
C TRP A 56 -8.98 0.55 9.33
N TYR A 57 -10.09 0.53 8.59
CA TYR A 57 -11.42 0.60 9.20
C TYR A 57 -12.21 -0.70 9.15
N ILE A 58 -11.95 -1.59 8.18
CA ILE A 58 -12.70 -2.85 8.03
C ILE A 58 -11.93 -4.01 8.66
N PHE A 59 -10.64 -4.17 8.37
CA PHE A 59 -9.89 -5.29 8.94
C PHE A 59 -9.87 -5.29 10.48
N PRO A 60 -9.71 -4.17 11.20
CA PRO A 60 -9.69 -4.22 12.66
C PRO A 60 -11.02 -4.63 13.32
N VAL A 61 -12.15 -4.51 12.61
CA VAL A 61 -13.45 -4.94 13.15
C VAL A 61 -13.76 -6.41 12.85
N LEU A 62 -12.97 -7.06 11.99
CA LEU A 62 -13.06 -8.50 11.78
C LEU A 62 -12.42 -9.22 12.98
N SER A 63 -13.11 -10.24 13.50
CA SER A 63 -12.69 -10.97 14.71
C SER A 63 -11.50 -11.90 14.42
N TYR A 64 -10.30 -11.33 14.36
CA TYR A 64 -9.05 -12.08 14.22
C TYR A 64 -8.56 -12.62 15.57
N THR A 65 -8.05 -13.85 15.58
CA THR A 65 -7.53 -14.49 16.81
C THR A 65 -6.16 -13.97 17.24
N SER A 66 -5.45 -13.22 16.38
CA SER A 66 -4.19 -12.56 16.73
C SER A 66 -3.91 -11.33 15.86
N TYR A 67 -3.09 -10.41 16.36
CA TYR A 67 -2.62 -9.23 15.62
C TYR A 67 -1.84 -9.62 14.34
N ILE A 68 -1.06 -10.69 14.40
CA ILE A 68 -0.28 -11.17 13.24
C ILE A 68 -1.22 -11.62 12.12
N LEU A 69 -2.26 -12.38 12.45
CA LEU A 69 -3.25 -12.82 11.45
C LEU A 69 -4.01 -11.64 10.84
N TYR A 70 -4.34 -10.63 11.65
CA TYR A 70 -4.93 -9.38 11.17
C TYR A 70 -4.03 -8.71 10.12
N ILE A 71 -2.73 -8.51 10.43
CA ILE A 71 -1.78 -7.87 9.52
C ILE A 71 -1.63 -8.70 8.25
N ILE A 72 -1.38 -10.01 8.36
CA ILE A 72 -1.20 -10.89 7.20
C ILE A 72 -2.44 -10.84 6.29
N ALA A 73 -3.64 -10.92 6.86
CA ALA A 73 -4.88 -10.86 6.08
C ALA A 73 -5.05 -9.51 5.37
N ALA A 74 -4.73 -8.40 6.05
CA ALA A 74 -4.82 -7.06 5.49
C ALA A 74 -3.83 -6.84 4.33
N GLU A 75 -2.58 -7.28 4.49
CA GLU A 75 -1.55 -7.15 3.44
C GLU A 75 -1.85 -8.04 2.24
N ILE A 76 -2.31 -9.29 2.45
CA ILE A 76 -2.75 -10.16 1.36
C ILE A 76 -3.90 -9.53 0.58
N PHE A 77 -4.86 -8.92 1.29
CA PHE A 77 -5.96 -8.20 0.64
C PHE A 77 -5.46 -7.04 -0.21
N ALA A 78 -4.61 -6.16 0.34
CA ALA A 78 -4.07 -5.03 -0.39
C ALA A 78 -3.30 -5.50 -1.63
N PHE A 79 -2.41 -6.47 -1.45
CA PHE A 79 -1.64 -7.11 -2.52
C PHE A 79 -2.52 -7.64 -3.67
N VAL A 80 -3.56 -8.42 -3.35
CA VAL A 80 -4.43 -9.00 -4.38
C VAL A 80 -5.23 -7.92 -5.08
N VAL A 81 -5.87 -7.02 -4.34
CA VAL A 81 -6.74 -5.98 -4.90
C VAL A 81 -5.96 -5.01 -5.76
N GLU A 82 -4.78 -4.57 -5.32
CA GLU A 82 -3.93 -3.67 -6.08
C GLU A 82 -3.36 -4.33 -7.32
N ALA A 83 -2.96 -5.61 -7.26
CA ALA A 83 -2.57 -6.37 -8.45
C ALA A 83 -3.70 -6.42 -9.48
N PHE A 84 -4.93 -6.73 -9.07
CA PHE A 84 -6.09 -6.70 -9.97
C PHE A 84 -6.35 -5.30 -10.52
N PHE A 85 -6.22 -4.27 -9.69
CA PHE A 85 -6.36 -2.89 -10.13
C PHE A 85 -5.31 -2.52 -11.18
N TYR A 86 -4.03 -2.81 -10.96
CA TYR A 86 -2.97 -2.55 -11.93
C TYR A 86 -3.16 -3.35 -13.23
N ARG A 87 -3.63 -4.59 -13.14
CA ARG A 87 -3.98 -5.41 -14.31
C ARG A 87 -5.04 -4.72 -15.18
N ILE A 88 -6.09 -4.19 -14.58
CA ILE A 88 -7.22 -3.58 -15.28
C ILE A 88 -6.86 -2.16 -15.76
N PHE A 89 -6.35 -1.32 -14.85
CA PHE A 89 -6.14 0.10 -15.10
C PHE A 89 -4.88 0.39 -15.94
N LEU A 90 -3.79 -0.36 -15.70
CA LEU A 90 -2.53 -0.18 -16.41
C LEU A 90 -2.31 -1.20 -17.53
N GLY A 91 -3.17 -2.21 -17.65
CA GLY A 91 -3.08 -3.21 -18.72
C GLY A 91 -1.87 -4.15 -18.60
N LEU A 92 -1.28 -4.28 -17.40
CA LEU A 92 -0.20 -5.23 -17.14
C LEU A 92 -0.69 -6.67 -17.37
N ASP A 93 0.20 -7.62 -17.66
CA ASP A 93 -0.16 -9.04 -17.51
C ASP A 93 -0.25 -9.42 -16.02
N TYR A 94 -0.81 -10.59 -15.71
CA TYR A 94 -0.97 -11.04 -14.32
C TYR A 94 0.37 -11.11 -13.57
N GLN A 95 1.42 -11.63 -14.21
CA GLN A 95 2.73 -11.79 -13.56
C GLN A 95 3.29 -10.44 -13.14
N ARG A 96 3.31 -9.47 -14.05
CA ARG A 96 3.78 -8.11 -13.77
C ARG A 96 2.88 -7.40 -12.76
N ALA A 97 1.57 -7.55 -12.85
CA ALA A 97 0.65 -6.91 -11.92
C ALA A 97 0.89 -7.37 -10.47
N PHE A 98 1.06 -8.67 -10.25
CA PHE A 98 1.41 -9.22 -8.93
C PHE A 98 2.82 -8.80 -8.50
N ILE A 99 3.83 -8.86 -9.37
CA ILE A 99 5.18 -8.39 -9.03
C ILE A 99 5.14 -6.93 -8.57
N PHE A 100 4.37 -6.09 -9.27
CA PHE A 100 4.32 -4.66 -8.99
C PHE A 100 3.62 -4.38 -7.67
N SER A 101 2.47 -5.00 -7.43
CA SER A 101 1.79 -4.87 -6.14
C SER A 101 2.61 -5.43 -4.98
N PHE A 102 3.30 -6.55 -5.16
CA PHE A 102 4.19 -7.12 -4.14
C PHE A 102 5.27 -6.11 -3.71
N PHE A 103 5.96 -5.50 -4.67
CA PHE A 103 7.04 -4.54 -4.35
C PHE A 103 6.50 -3.23 -3.79
N CYS A 104 5.35 -2.73 -4.27
CA CYS A 104 4.68 -1.56 -3.69
C CYS A 104 4.34 -1.82 -2.22
N ASN A 105 3.58 -2.89 -1.95
CA ASN A 105 3.11 -3.24 -0.62
C ASN A 105 4.27 -3.57 0.34
N LEU A 106 5.30 -4.30 -0.12
CA LEU A 106 6.50 -4.56 0.67
C LEU A 106 7.23 -3.28 1.08
N ALA A 107 7.33 -2.30 0.17
CA ALA A 107 8.00 -1.05 0.43
C ALA A 107 7.22 -0.17 1.42
N SER A 108 5.89 -0.05 1.28
CA SER A 108 5.07 0.74 2.19
C SER A 108 4.97 0.10 3.57
N PHE A 109 4.77 -1.22 3.65
CA PHE A 109 4.80 -1.96 4.91
C PHE A 109 6.16 -1.81 5.61
N GLY A 110 7.26 -2.02 4.89
CA GLY A 110 8.61 -1.89 5.42
C GLY A 110 8.92 -0.48 5.92
N ALA A 111 8.51 0.56 5.18
CA ALA A 111 8.66 1.94 5.62
C ALA A 111 7.82 2.24 6.87
N GLY A 112 6.57 1.78 6.91
CA GLY A 112 5.69 1.89 8.08
C GLY A 112 6.34 1.27 9.32
N TRP A 113 6.88 0.05 9.19
CA TRP A 113 7.57 -0.66 10.26
C TRP A 113 8.80 0.10 10.78
N LEU A 114 9.64 0.65 9.88
CA LEU A 114 10.83 1.41 10.26
C LEU A 114 10.48 2.71 10.97
N ILE A 115 9.47 3.44 10.50
CA ILE A 115 9.02 4.69 11.11
C ILE A 115 8.45 4.42 12.52
N LEU A 116 7.61 3.40 12.66
CA LEU A 116 7.04 3.01 13.97
C LEU A 116 8.12 2.64 14.99
N ASN A 117 9.10 1.82 14.59
CA ASN A 117 10.19 1.43 15.47
C ASN A 117 11.13 2.58 15.84
N SER A 118 11.36 3.51 14.91
CA SER A 118 12.21 4.68 15.15
C SER A 118 11.56 5.65 16.14
N LEU A 119 10.24 5.83 16.04
CA LEU A 119 9.49 6.62 17.01
C LEU A 119 9.51 5.96 18.39
N PHE A 120 9.35 4.63 18.48
CA PHE A 120 9.37 3.94 19.76
C PHE A 120 10.70 4.09 20.52
N LYS A 121 11.84 4.08 19.80
CA LYS A 121 13.18 4.29 20.37
C LYS A 121 13.47 5.71 20.84
N LEU A 122 12.76 6.71 20.32
CA LEU A 122 12.95 8.12 20.71
C LEU A 122 12.19 8.49 21.99
N PHE A 123 11.26 7.64 22.44
CA PHE A 123 10.42 7.87 23.63
C PHE A 123 10.61 6.79 24.72
N SER A 124 11.63 5.94 24.59
CA SER A 124 12.08 4.95 25.58
C SER A 124 13.42 5.36 26.18
#